data_AF-Q6MFV2-F1
#
_entry.id   AF-Q6MFV2-F1
#
_cell.length_a   1.000
_cell.length_b   1.000
_cell.length_c   1.000
_cell.angle_alpha   90.00
_cell.angle_beta   90.00
_cell.angle_gamma   90.00
#
_symmetry.space_group_name_H-M   'P 1'
#
loop_
_entity.id
_entity.type
_entity.pdbx_description
1 polymer ?
#
loop_
_entity_poly.entity_id
_entity_poly.type
_entity_poly.pdbx_seq_one_letter_code
_entity_poly.pdbx_strand_id
1 'polypeptide(L)'
;MNNYNTDHQLISFVPRMEQAVAQRNPHLGEYWDIILSIQENLRQPASAEFAGVEVIKSLEEIKRMKRWNDQHNHFSRCAYEYLRFAYNLGASEQAIKRIAHTKPNIGVEALAGMNAHELSLNRRITRGEQGEDQTYEGRMRSEAEFWVHDKIVCDYTRKRVPQSARLDIPIFPTDEAGYVREMVEAMSNMVGEKDGSASQIDTVRKMSKGVMEHVAWQYFRESRQAQNGDANIQPWCTGFYLREYDSWQERWDDMVALMTKSKAAVADMIIAIYPKRFASDPYYELQRKNINDRNNKKRAQEARDIAALAAQGQASGAGAGH
;
A
#
# COMPACT_ATOMS: atom_id res chain seq x y z
N MET A 1 10.19 -25.24 33.52
CA MET A 1 11.31 -25.15 32.55
C MET A 1 10.85 -25.83 31.27
N ASN A 2 10.54 -25.06 30.22
CA ASN A 2 10.40 -25.51 28.82
C ASN A 2 10.14 -24.27 27.96
N ASN A 3 11.19 -23.57 27.55
CA ASN A 3 11.09 -22.34 26.74
C ASN A 3 12.09 -22.32 25.56
N TYR A 4 12.63 -23.48 25.16
CA TYR A 4 13.70 -23.54 24.14
C TYR A 4 13.31 -24.21 22.81
N ASN A 5 12.04 -24.59 22.60
CA ASN A 5 11.64 -25.29 21.36
C ASN A 5 10.65 -24.51 20.47
N THR A 6 10.09 -23.41 20.97
CA THR A 6 9.15 -22.54 20.25
C THR A 6 9.87 -21.66 19.21
N ASP A 7 11.07 -21.18 19.52
CA ASP A 7 11.83 -20.29 18.64
C ASP A 7 12.28 -20.96 17.33
N HIS A 8 12.67 -22.24 17.37
CA HIS A 8 13.02 -22.98 16.16
C HIS A 8 11.81 -23.30 15.27
N GLN A 9 10.62 -23.49 15.86
CA GLN A 9 9.40 -23.75 15.09
C GLN A 9 8.87 -22.48 14.42
N LEU A 10 8.93 -21.33 15.10
CA LEU A 10 8.53 -20.03 14.55
C LEU A 10 9.40 -19.57 13.37
N ILE A 11 10.73 -19.69 13.49
CA ILE A 11 11.69 -19.28 12.44
C ILE A 11 11.58 -20.16 11.18
N SER A 12 11.07 -21.39 11.32
CA SER A 12 11.00 -22.37 10.22
C SER A 12 9.67 -22.40 9.46
N PHE A 13 8.62 -21.70 9.92
CA PHE A 13 7.28 -21.85 9.32
C PHE A 13 7.23 -21.39 7.85
N VAL A 14 7.81 -20.22 7.54
CA VAL A 14 7.86 -19.70 6.17
C VAL A 14 8.69 -20.62 5.24
N PRO A 15 9.95 -20.99 5.57
CA PRO A 15 10.70 -21.97 4.79
C PRO A 15 9.97 -23.32 4.61
N ARG A 16 9.22 -23.77 5.62
CA ARG A 16 8.44 -25.01 5.54
C ARG A 16 7.30 -24.92 4.53
N MET A 17 6.60 -23.79 4.45
CA MET A 17 5.58 -23.56 3.42
C MET A 17 6.21 -23.51 2.02
N GLU A 18 7.33 -22.80 1.88
CA GLU A 18 8.09 -22.73 0.62
C GLU A 18 8.56 -24.11 0.16
N GLN A 19 9.07 -24.92 1.09
CA GLN A 19 9.48 -26.31 0.83
C GLN A 19 8.29 -27.19 0.43
N ALA A 20 7.13 -27.06 1.09
CA ALA A 20 5.93 -27.82 0.75
C ALA A 20 5.45 -27.53 -0.68
N VAL A 21 5.56 -26.28 -1.15
CA VAL A 21 5.30 -25.90 -2.54
C VAL A 21 6.32 -26.54 -3.49
N ALA A 22 7.61 -26.42 -3.18
CA ALA A 22 8.68 -26.99 -4.00
C ALA A 22 8.53 -28.52 -4.16
N GLN A 23 8.02 -29.20 -3.14
CA GLN A 23 7.76 -30.65 -3.13
C GLN A 23 6.38 -31.04 -3.68
N ARG A 24 5.55 -30.08 -4.12
CA ARG A 24 4.17 -30.31 -4.58
C ARG A 24 3.33 -31.09 -3.57
N ASN A 25 3.42 -30.72 -2.30
CA ASN A 25 2.70 -31.40 -1.23
C ASN A 25 1.18 -31.40 -1.52
N PRO A 26 0.52 -32.58 -1.58
CA PRO A 26 -0.90 -32.68 -1.92
C PRO A 26 -1.82 -32.05 -0.86
N HIS A 27 -1.34 -31.84 0.36
CA HIS A 27 -2.11 -31.28 1.48
C HIS A 27 -2.04 -29.74 1.57
N LEU A 28 -1.44 -29.05 0.59
CA LEU A 28 -1.32 -27.59 0.64
C LEU A 28 -2.68 -26.88 0.75
N GLY A 29 -3.73 -27.39 0.12
CA GLY A 29 -5.08 -26.84 0.28
C GLY A 29 -5.56 -26.90 1.73
N GLU A 30 -5.46 -28.08 2.34
CA GLU A 30 -5.83 -28.32 3.74
C GLU A 30 -5.00 -27.47 4.72
N TYR A 31 -3.71 -27.26 4.42
CA TYR A 31 -2.83 -26.37 5.19
C TYR A 31 -3.32 -24.91 5.16
N TRP A 32 -3.77 -24.44 4.01
CA TRP A 32 -4.32 -23.09 3.87
C TRP A 32 -5.67 -22.93 4.55
N ASP A 33 -6.53 -23.95 4.51
CA ASP A 33 -7.78 -23.96 5.27
C ASP A 33 -7.51 -23.83 6.78
N ILE A 34 -6.46 -24.49 7.27
CA ILE A 34 -5.99 -24.40 8.65
C ILE A 34 -5.48 -22.99 8.97
N ILE A 35 -4.60 -22.43 8.13
CA ILE A 35 -4.03 -21.08 8.32
C ILE A 35 -5.14 -20.03 8.40
N LEU A 36 -6.06 -20.01 7.43
CA LEU A 36 -7.14 -19.03 7.36
C LEU A 36 -8.08 -19.19 8.56
N SER A 37 -8.46 -20.42 8.89
CA SER A 37 -9.32 -20.68 10.05
C SER A 37 -8.69 -20.23 11.37
N ILE A 38 -7.38 -20.45 11.56
CA ILE A 38 -6.69 -19.92 12.76
C ILE A 38 -6.73 -18.40 12.74
N GLN A 39 -6.30 -17.76 11.65
CA GLN A 39 -6.22 -16.31 11.55
C GLN A 39 -7.57 -15.62 11.82
N GLU A 40 -8.65 -16.17 11.29
CA GLU A 40 -10.01 -15.65 11.47
C GLU A 40 -10.58 -15.85 12.89
N ASN A 41 -10.06 -16.84 13.63
CA ASN A 41 -10.62 -17.24 14.92
C ASN A 41 -9.69 -16.96 16.11
N LEU A 42 -8.47 -16.46 15.87
CA LEU A 42 -7.55 -16.05 16.92
C LEU A 42 -8.17 -15.01 17.85
N ARG A 43 -8.97 -14.09 17.30
CA ARG A 43 -9.66 -13.05 18.07
C ARG A 43 -10.96 -13.57 18.65
N GLN A 44 -11.20 -13.25 19.92
CA GLN A 44 -12.55 -13.23 20.50
C GLN A 44 -13.06 -11.78 20.46
N PRO A 45 -14.27 -11.51 19.95
CA PRO A 45 -14.89 -10.20 20.15
C PRO A 45 -14.96 -9.93 21.65
N ALA A 46 -14.51 -8.75 22.10
CA ALA A 46 -14.70 -8.35 23.49
C ALA A 46 -16.21 -8.48 23.81
N SER A 47 -16.56 -9.38 24.73
CA SER A 47 -17.94 -9.39 25.24
C SER A 47 -18.18 -8.12 26.03
N ALA A 48 -19.44 -7.73 26.21
CA ALA A 48 -19.79 -6.59 27.05
C ALA A 48 -19.23 -6.70 28.49
N GLU A 49 -18.94 -7.92 28.97
CA GLU A 49 -18.31 -8.20 30.27
C GLU A 49 -16.78 -8.00 30.29
N PHE A 50 -16.12 -8.06 29.13
CA PHE A 50 -14.66 -7.90 28.99
C PHE A 50 -14.32 -6.72 28.06
N ALA A 51 -15.05 -5.61 28.18
CA ALA A 51 -14.77 -4.39 27.43
C ALA A 51 -13.30 -3.97 27.63
N GLY A 52 -12.47 -4.20 26.62
CA GLY A 52 -11.05 -3.83 26.61
C GLY A 52 -10.04 -4.97 26.81
N VAL A 53 -10.45 -6.23 27.02
CA VAL A 53 -9.52 -7.37 27.09
C VAL A 53 -9.72 -8.27 25.87
N GLU A 54 -8.83 -8.16 24.89
CA GLU A 54 -8.82 -9.04 23.72
C GLU A 54 -8.32 -10.43 24.15
N VAL A 55 -9.21 -11.42 24.14
CA VAL A 55 -8.85 -12.81 24.49
C VAL A 55 -8.42 -13.54 23.23
N ILE A 56 -7.17 -14.02 23.22
CA ILE A 56 -6.64 -14.89 22.16
C ILE A 56 -7.13 -16.31 22.43
N LYS A 57 -7.90 -16.89 21.49
CA LYS A 57 -8.37 -18.27 21.63
C LYS A 57 -7.20 -19.25 21.56
N SER A 58 -7.28 -20.31 22.35
CA SER A 58 -6.33 -21.42 22.26
C SER A 58 -6.55 -22.24 20.97
N LEU A 59 -5.51 -22.96 20.54
CA LEU A 59 -5.62 -23.85 19.39
C LEU A 59 -6.69 -24.94 19.59
N GLU A 60 -6.81 -25.51 20.80
CA GLU A 60 -7.80 -26.56 21.07
C GLU A 60 -9.24 -26.03 20.98
N GLU A 61 -9.49 -24.77 21.37
CA GLU A 61 -10.78 -24.13 21.16
C GLU A 61 -11.11 -23.96 19.67
N ILE A 62 -10.13 -23.51 18.87
CA ILE A 62 -10.28 -23.35 17.42
C ILE A 62 -10.53 -24.73 16.75
N LYS A 63 -9.75 -25.75 17.12
CA LYS A 63 -9.94 -27.14 16.63
C LYS A 63 -11.34 -27.64 16.93
N ARG A 64 -11.84 -27.42 18.16
CA ARG A 64 -13.20 -27.79 18.56
C ARG A 64 -14.27 -27.06 17.76
N MET A 65 -14.10 -25.74 17.53
CA MET A 65 -15.04 -24.94 16.73
C MET A 65 -15.11 -25.42 15.28
N LYS A 66 -13.96 -25.77 14.68
CA LYS A 66 -13.85 -26.18 13.27
C LYS A 66 -13.96 -27.69 13.05
N ARG A 67 -14.15 -28.47 14.13
CA ARG A 67 -14.25 -29.94 14.12
C ARG A 67 -13.06 -30.60 13.40
N TRP A 68 -11.85 -30.10 13.62
CA TRP A 68 -10.65 -30.64 13.01
C TRP A 68 -10.28 -32.00 13.60
N ASN A 69 -9.89 -32.92 12.72
CA ASN A 69 -9.24 -34.17 13.13
C ASN A 69 -7.75 -33.92 13.42
N ASP A 70 -7.08 -34.90 14.02
CA ASP A 70 -5.66 -34.78 14.38
C ASP A 70 -4.68 -35.03 13.22
N GLN A 71 -5.18 -35.18 11.98
CA GLN A 71 -4.39 -35.54 10.80
C GLN A 71 -3.23 -34.57 10.54
N HIS A 72 -3.42 -33.28 10.84
CA HIS A 72 -2.41 -32.22 10.66
C HIS A 72 -2.01 -31.54 11.96
N ASN A 73 -2.16 -32.22 13.10
CA ASN A 73 -2.01 -31.59 14.42
C ASN A 73 -0.67 -30.88 14.63
N HIS A 74 0.44 -31.47 14.15
CA HIS A 74 1.75 -30.83 14.22
C HIS A 74 1.83 -29.55 13.36
N PHE A 75 1.30 -29.58 12.13
CA PHE A 75 1.23 -28.39 11.29
C PHE A 75 0.35 -27.30 11.91
N SER A 76 -0.84 -27.66 12.40
CA SER A 76 -1.77 -26.71 13.06
C SER A 76 -1.13 -26.02 14.26
N ARG A 77 -0.32 -26.73 15.05
CA ARG A 77 0.45 -26.14 16.17
C ARG A 77 1.47 -25.11 15.68
N CYS A 78 2.29 -25.44 14.70
CA CYS A 78 3.27 -24.50 14.15
C CYS A 78 2.59 -23.27 13.51
N ALA A 79 1.51 -23.47 12.75
CA ALA A 79 0.73 -22.39 12.15
C ALA A 79 0.12 -21.48 13.24
N TYR A 80 -0.44 -22.06 14.30
CA TYR A 80 -0.99 -21.32 15.43
C TYR A 80 0.04 -20.46 16.13
N GLU A 81 1.21 -21.02 16.45
CA GLU A 81 2.30 -20.27 17.10
C GLU A 81 2.76 -19.10 16.22
N TYR A 82 2.97 -19.34 14.92
CA TYR A 82 3.36 -18.29 13.96
C TYR A 82 2.33 -17.16 13.89
N LEU A 83 1.06 -17.50 13.71
CA LEU A 83 -0.01 -16.50 13.56
C LEU A 83 -0.30 -15.77 14.87
N ARG A 84 -0.27 -16.46 16.02
CA ARG A 84 -0.40 -15.84 17.34
C ARG A 84 0.75 -14.88 17.62
N PHE A 85 1.98 -15.26 17.29
CA PHE A 85 3.14 -14.39 17.43
C PHE A 85 3.00 -13.12 16.57
N ALA A 86 2.67 -13.27 15.29
CA ALA A 86 2.44 -12.15 14.39
C ALA A 86 1.31 -11.24 14.88
N TYR A 87 0.23 -11.83 15.38
CA TYR A 87 -0.89 -11.10 15.93
C TYR A 87 -0.51 -10.28 17.17
N ASN A 88 0.25 -10.83 18.11
CA ASN A 88 0.75 -10.11 19.28
C ASN A 88 1.63 -8.90 18.92
N LEU A 89 2.29 -8.93 17.77
CA LEU A 89 3.11 -7.83 17.25
C LEU A 89 2.33 -6.83 16.38
N GLY A 90 1.03 -7.05 16.15
CA GLY A 90 0.26 -6.25 15.20
C GLY A 90 0.70 -6.46 13.74
N ALA A 91 1.31 -7.60 13.42
CA ALA A 91 1.93 -7.93 12.14
C ALA A 91 1.20 -9.05 11.37
N SER A 92 -0.07 -9.33 11.69
CA SER A 92 -0.85 -10.40 11.04
C SER A 92 -0.92 -10.25 9.52
N GLU A 93 -1.14 -9.03 9.03
CA GLU A 93 -1.17 -8.74 7.58
C GLU A 93 0.14 -9.18 6.92
N GLN A 94 1.28 -8.72 7.45
CA GLN A 94 2.60 -9.04 6.90
C GLN A 94 2.90 -10.52 6.98
N ALA A 95 2.50 -11.18 8.07
CA ALA A 95 2.70 -12.61 8.26
C ALA A 95 1.93 -13.47 7.25
N ILE A 96 0.68 -13.10 6.94
CA ILE A 96 -0.12 -13.77 5.90
C ILE A 96 0.43 -13.45 4.51
N LYS A 97 0.71 -12.17 4.22
CA LYS A 97 1.31 -11.75 2.94
C LYS A 97 2.65 -12.45 2.66
N ARG A 98 3.45 -12.73 3.70
CA ARG A 98 4.75 -13.41 3.54
C ARG A 98 4.61 -14.81 2.95
N ILE A 99 3.57 -15.54 3.33
CA ILE A 99 3.34 -16.93 2.88
C ILE A 99 2.35 -17.01 1.71
N ALA A 100 1.65 -15.93 1.34
CA ALA A 100 0.59 -15.90 0.31
C ALA A 100 0.91 -16.65 -0.99
N HIS A 101 2.15 -16.53 -1.49
CA HIS A 101 2.64 -17.19 -2.71
C HIS A 101 2.61 -18.72 -2.65
N THR A 102 2.44 -19.30 -1.46
CA THR A 102 2.35 -20.75 -1.24
C THR A 102 0.92 -21.28 -1.31
N LYS A 103 -0.10 -20.41 -1.47
CA LYS A 103 -1.48 -20.84 -1.67
C LYS A 103 -1.65 -21.46 -3.06
N PRO A 104 -2.19 -22.68 -3.16
CA PRO A 104 -2.47 -23.29 -4.46
C PRO A 104 -3.35 -22.38 -5.32
N ASN A 105 -3.05 -22.30 -6.62
CA ASN A 105 -3.81 -21.57 -7.64
C ASN A 105 -4.02 -20.05 -7.42
N ILE A 106 -3.40 -19.46 -6.39
CA ILE A 106 -3.70 -18.08 -6.01
C ILE A 106 -3.37 -17.04 -7.09
N GLY A 107 -2.38 -17.30 -7.94
CA GLY A 107 -2.07 -16.42 -9.07
C GLY A 107 -3.24 -16.29 -10.05
N VAL A 108 -3.95 -17.38 -10.32
CA VAL A 108 -5.13 -17.38 -11.19
C VAL A 108 -6.33 -16.78 -10.46
N GLU A 109 -6.55 -17.16 -9.21
CA GLU A 109 -7.67 -16.68 -8.39
C GLU A 109 -7.61 -15.17 -8.12
N ALA A 110 -6.42 -14.64 -7.85
CA ALA A 110 -6.23 -13.24 -7.49
C ALA A 110 -6.41 -12.28 -8.66
N LEU A 111 -6.14 -12.73 -9.88
CA LEU A 111 -6.25 -11.93 -11.10
C LEU A 111 -7.56 -12.18 -11.86
N ALA A 112 -8.33 -13.18 -11.46
CA ALA A 112 -9.61 -13.49 -12.06
C ALA A 112 -10.54 -12.27 -12.01
N GLY A 113 -11.32 -12.05 -13.09
CA GLY A 113 -12.30 -10.96 -13.18
C GLY A 113 -11.72 -9.55 -13.33
N MET A 114 -10.39 -9.38 -13.38
CA MET A 114 -9.79 -8.08 -13.72
C MET A 114 -9.85 -7.82 -15.22
N ASN A 115 -10.08 -6.56 -15.59
CA ASN A 115 -10.07 -6.15 -16.98
C ASN A 115 -8.65 -6.16 -17.56
N ALA A 116 -8.54 -6.33 -18.88
CA ALA A 116 -7.25 -6.29 -19.56
C ALA A 116 -6.48 -4.98 -19.33
N HIS A 117 -7.19 -3.84 -19.21
CA HIS A 117 -6.55 -2.54 -18.95
C HIS A 117 -6.04 -2.40 -17.50
N GLU A 118 -6.64 -3.11 -16.54
CA GLU A 118 -6.14 -3.19 -15.16
C GLU A 118 -4.86 -4.04 -15.14
N LEU A 119 -4.85 -5.16 -15.85
CA LEU A 119 -3.68 -6.05 -15.97
C LEU A 119 -2.54 -5.50 -16.85
N SER A 120 -2.73 -4.38 -17.54
CA SER A 120 -1.68 -3.80 -18.38
C SER A 120 -0.61 -3.07 -17.54
N LEU A 121 0.66 -3.38 -17.79
CA LEU A 121 1.81 -2.65 -17.22
C LEU A 121 2.16 -1.37 -18.03
N ASN A 122 1.61 -1.22 -19.25
CA ASN A 122 1.82 -0.06 -20.13
C ASN A 122 0.60 0.88 -20.09
N ARG A 123 0.46 1.61 -18.99
CA ARG A 123 -0.77 2.37 -18.64
C ARG A 123 -0.87 3.76 -19.26
N ARG A 124 0.17 4.26 -19.92
CA ARG A 124 0.13 5.55 -20.65
C ARG A 124 -0.72 5.48 -21.93
N ILE A 125 -1.01 4.29 -22.45
CA ILE A 125 -1.55 4.11 -23.81
C ILE A 125 -2.95 3.46 -23.81
N THR A 126 -3.33 2.73 -22.76
CA THR A 126 -4.53 1.88 -22.78
C THR A 126 -5.62 2.42 -21.84
N ARG A 127 -6.36 3.44 -22.28
CA ARG A 127 -7.73 3.64 -21.78
C ARG A 127 -8.61 2.73 -22.64
N GLY A 128 -8.75 1.47 -22.24
CA GLY A 128 -9.67 0.55 -22.89
C GLY A 128 -11.11 1.06 -22.77
N GLU A 129 -11.98 0.57 -23.63
CA GLU A 129 -13.43 0.76 -23.49
C GLU A 129 -13.88 0.24 -22.11
N GLN A 130 -14.92 0.87 -21.54
CA GLN A 130 -15.54 0.43 -20.29
C GLN A 130 -15.79 -1.09 -20.37
N GLY A 131 -15.32 -1.84 -19.37
CA GLY A 131 -15.70 -3.24 -19.23
C GLY A 131 -17.22 -3.36 -19.18
N GLU A 132 -17.75 -4.44 -19.75
CA GLU A 132 -19.17 -4.81 -19.73
C GLU A 132 -19.75 -4.82 -18.30
N ASP A 133 -21.08 -4.92 -18.15
CA ASP A 133 -21.76 -5.09 -16.87
C ASP A 133 -21.17 -6.28 -16.07
N GLN A 134 -20.16 -6.00 -15.25
CA GLN A 134 -19.46 -7.02 -14.48
C GLN A 134 -20.34 -7.48 -13.31
N THR A 135 -20.46 -8.80 -13.15
CA THR A 135 -21.11 -9.37 -11.97
C THR A 135 -20.12 -9.52 -10.83
N TYR A 136 -20.46 -9.01 -9.64
CA TYR A 136 -19.67 -9.20 -8.44
C TYR A 136 -19.85 -10.62 -7.87
N GLU A 137 -18.78 -11.42 -7.92
CA GLU A 137 -18.80 -12.83 -7.48
C GLU A 137 -18.46 -13.05 -6.00
N GLY A 138 -17.92 -12.05 -5.29
CA GLY A 138 -17.60 -12.17 -3.86
C GLY A 138 -16.55 -13.25 -3.54
N ARG A 139 -15.42 -13.28 -4.27
CA ARG A 139 -14.41 -14.35 -4.18
C ARG A 139 -13.64 -14.39 -2.86
N MET A 140 -13.49 -13.25 -2.18
CA MET A 140 -12.83 -13.15 -0.87
C MET A 140 -13.88 -13.12 0.23
N ARG A 141 -13.79 -14.05 1.18
CA ARG A 141 -14.75 -14.26 2.28
C ARG A 141 -14.25 -13.73 3.61
N SER A 142 -12.97 -13.42 3.73
CA SER A 142 -12.38 -12.84 4.95
C SER A 142 -11.26 -11.84 4.67
N GLU A 143 -10.89 -11.08 5.70
CA GLU A 143 -9.76 -10.14 5.66
C GLU A 143 -8.43 -10.85 5.39
N ALA A 144 -8.27 -12.07 5.92
CA ALA A 144 -7.07 -12.87 5.68
C ALA A 144 -6.96 -13.27 4.20
N GLU A 145 -8.07 -13.69 3.58
CA GLU A 145 -8.10 -13.96 2.13
C GLU A 145 -7.82 -12.69 1.32
N PHE A 146 -8.36 -11.54 1.73
CA PHE A 146 -8.02 -10.26 1.11
C PHE A 146 -6.51 -9.99 1.14
N TRP A 147 -5.83 -10.18 2.28
CA TRP A 147 -4.38 -9.96 2.35
C TRP A 147 -3.58 -10.90 1.45
N VAL A 148 -4.02 -12.16 1.31
CA VAL A 148 -3.41 -13.12 0.39
C VAL A 148 -3.56 -12.63 -1.05
N HIS A 149 -4.76 -12.21 -1.45
CA HIS A 149 -5.02 -11.68 -2.79
C HIS A 149 -4.23 -10.40 -3.05
N ASP A 150 -4.28 -9.42 -2.14
CA ASP A 150 -3.60 -8.14 -2.26
C ASP A 150 -2.09 -8.31 -2.48
N LYS A 151 -1.45 -9.26 -1.78
CA LYS A 151 -0.03 -9.58 -2.03
C LYS A 151 0.24 -10.00 -3.46
N ILE A 152 -0.55 -10.94 -3.98
CA ILE A 152 -0.36 -11.50 -5.31
C ILE A 152 -0.66 -10.48 -6.40
N VAL A 153 -1.68 -9.65 -6.17
CA VAL A 153 -2.05 -8.52 -7.04
C VAL A 153 -0.94 -7.47 -7.09
N CYS A 154 -0.34 -7.11 -5.96
CA CYS A 154 0.81 -6.20 -5.93
C CYS A 154 2.04 -6.82 -6.62
N ASP A 155 2.32 -8.11 -6.38
CA ASP A 155 3.43 -8.83 -7.01
C ASP A 155 3.31 -8.94 -8.52
N TYR A 156 2.09 -8.92 -9.06
CA TYR A 156 1.86 -8.90 -10.50
C TYR A 156 2.49 -7.66 -11.18
N THR A 157 2.62 -6.55 -10.44
CA THR A 157 3.28 -5.33 -10.96
C THR A 157 4.80 -5.34 -10.85
N ARG A 158 5.37 -6.41 -10.27
CA ARG A 158 6.82 -6.52 -10.06
C ARG A 158 7.55 -6.64 -11.38
N LYS A 159 8.60 -5.84 -11.55
CA LYS A 159 9.51 -5.92 -12.70
C LYS A 159 10.78 -6.71 -12.35
N ARG A 160 11.31 -7.45 -13.32
CA ARG A 160 12.67 -8.00 -13.21
C ARG A 160 13.66 -6.88 -13.49
N VAL A 161 14.54 -6.60 -12.52
CA VAL A 161 15.59 -5.61 -12.66
C VAL A 161 16.95 -6.32 -12.78
N PRO A 162 17.82 -5.93 -13.72
CA PRO A 162 19.17 -6.47 -13.84
C PRO A 162 19.95 -6.39 -12.53
N GLN A 163 20.91 -7.31 -12.32
CA GLN A 163 21.78 -7.24 -11.14
C GLN A 163 22.63 -5.97 -11.14
N SER A 164 23.10 -5.53 -12.31
CA SER A 164 23.92 -4.33 -12.48
C SER A 164 23.26 -3.08 -11.89
N ALA A 165 21.96 -2.91 -12.12
CA ALA A 165 21.20 -1.77 -11.63
C ALA A 165 20.93 -1.78 -10.12
N ARG A 166 21.36 -2.82 -9.39
CA ARG A 166 21.13 -3.00 -7.95
C ARG A 166 22.41 -3.01 -7.13
N LEU A 167 23.57 -2.85 -7.77
CA LEU A 167 24.88 -3.01 -7.11
C LEU A 167 25.22 -1.89 -6.14
N ASP A 168 24.66 -0.70 -6.35
CA ASP A 168 24.94 0.52 -5.60
C ASP A 168 23.86 0.85 -4.55
N ILE A 169 22.91 -0.07 -4.31
CA ILE A 169 21.95 0.09 -3.21
C ILE A 169 22.71 0.06 -1.88
N PRO A 170 22.59 1.08 -1.02
CA PRO A 170 23.27 1.10 0.27
C PRO A 170 22.79 -0.06 1.16
N ILE A 171 23.75 -0.75 1.78
CA ILE A 171 23.50 -1.90 2.67
C ILE A 171 24.01 -1.69 4.10
N PHE A 172 24.88 -0.69 4.32
CA PHE A 172 25.42 -0.39 5.63
C PHE A 172 24.57 0.68 6.33
N PRO A 173 24.18 0.48 7.60
CA PRO A 173 23.33 1.44 8.31
C PRO A 173 23.89 2.87 8.37
N THR A 174 25.22 3.02 8.37
CA THR A 174 25.89 4.33 8.34
C THR A 174 25.63 5.09 7.04
N ASP A 175 25.63 4.37 5.91
CA ASP A 175 25.41 4.94 4.59
C ASP A 175 23.92 5.29 4.44
N GLU A 176 23.03 4.37 4.84
CA GLU A 176 21.59 4.61 4.86
C GLU A 176 21.24 5.90 5.64
N ALA A 177 21.83 6.08 6.83
CA ALA A 177 21.63 7.29 7.64
C ALA A 177 22.19 8.56 6.97
N GLY A 178 23.27 8.44 6.19
CA GLY A 178 23.83 9.54 5.39
C GLY A 178 22.84 10.04 4.34
N TYR A 179 22.25 9.12 3.56
CA TYR A 179 21.22 9.45 2.58
C TYR A 179 19.96 10.03 3.22
N VAL A 180 19.51 9.47 4.34
CA VAL A 180 18.36 10.02 5.06
C VAL A 180 18.59 11.46 5.49
N ARG A 181 19.80 11.80 5.96
CA ARG A 181 20.16 13.18 6.31
C ARG A 181 20.12 14.11 5.11
N GLU A 182 20.67 13.69 3.98
CA GLU A 182 20.61 14.44 2.71
C GLU A 182 19.16 14.73 2.31
N MET A 183 18.27 13.74 2.38
CA MET A 183 16.85 13.92 2.06
C MET A 183 16.15 14.89 3.03
N VAL A 184 16.49 14.84 4.33
CA VAL A 184 16.00 15.82 5.31
C VAL A 184 16.45 17.24 4.94
N GLU A 185 17.70 17.42 4.54
CA GLU A 185 18.23 18.71 4.08
C GLU A 185 17.51 19.19 2.81
N ALA A 186 17.30 18.31 1.83
CA ALA A 186 16.55 18.59 0.61
C ALA A 186 15.10 19.05 0.88
N MET A 187 14.36 18.30 1.71
CA MET A 187 13.00 18.65 2.11
C MET A 187 12.95 20.00 2.84
N SER A 188 13.97 20.28 3.66
CA SER A 188 14.09 21.51 4.42
C SER A 188 14.57 22.71 3.62
N ASN A 189 15.11 22.49 2.42
CA ASN A 189 15.71 23.57 1.64
C ASN A 189 14.63 24.58 1.25
N MET A 190 14.78 25.81 1.74
CA MET A 190 13.83 26.89 1.49
C MET A 190 14.34 27.97 0.52
N VAL A 191 15.43 27.72 -0.20
CA VAL A 191 16.02 28.66 -1.16
C VAL A 191 15.44 28.44 -2.57
N GLY A 192 15.26 29.51 -3.34
CA GLY A 192 14.80 29.46 -4.74
C GLY A 192 13.29 29.45 -4.95
N GLU A 193 12.87 29.40 -6.22
CA GLU A 193 11.47 29.20 -6.61
C GLU A 193 11.01 27.79 -6.21
N LYS A 194 9.81 27.70 -5.64
CA LYS A 194 9.24 26.46 -5.12
C LYS A 194 7.87 26.23 -5.70
N ASP A 195 7.66 25.02 -6.18
CA ASP A 195 6.32 24.59 -6.56
C ASP A 195 5.47 24.30 -5.31
N GLY A 196 4.24 24.82 -5.33
CA GLY A 196 3.22 24.57 -4.32
C GLY A 196 2.44 25.82 -3.93
N SER A 197 1.28 25.61 -3.34
CA SER A 197 0.48 26.69 -2.78
C SER A 197 1.16 27.29 -1.54
N ALA A 198 0.77 28.52 -1.19
CA ALA A 198 1.22 29.15 0.06
C ALA A 198 0.98 28.27 1.29
N SER A 199 -0.13 27.51 1.32
CA SER A 199 -0.42 26.58 2.41
C SER A 199 0.54 25.39 2.45
N GLN A 200 0.90 24.81 1.31
CA GLN A 200 1.87 23.70 1.26
C GLN A 200 3.27 24.16 1.71
N ILE A 201 3.70 25.34 1.26
CA ILE A 201 4.98 25.92 1.67
C ILE A 201 4.99 26.19 3.19
N ASP A 202 3.89 26.72 3.73
CA ASP A 202 3.74 26.96 5.16
C ASP A 202 3.72 25.65 5.97
N THR A 203 3.06 24.60 5.47
CA THR A 203 3.11 23.25 6.05
C THR A 203 4.54 22.73 6.15
N VAL A 204 5.34 22.83 5.09
CA VAL A 204 6.75 22.39 5.11
C VAL A 204 7.58 23.23 6.08
N ARG A 205 7.37 24.55 6.11
CA ARG A 205 8.07 25.46 7.03
C ARG A 205 7.82 25.10 8.51
N LYS A 206 6.60 24.65 8.83
CA LYS A 206 6.19 24.28 10.18
C LYS A 206 6.53 22.84 10.55
N MET A 207 6.97 22.03 9.59
CA MET A 207 7.31 20.63 9.81
C MET A 207 8.59 20.51 10.61
N SER A 208 8.58 19.67 11.65
CA SER A 208 9.77 19.41 12.45
C SER A 208 10.76 18.50 11.70
N LYS A 209 12.05 18.63 12.04
CA LYS A 209 13.10 17.76 11.48
C LYS A 209 12.86 16.28 11.77
N GLY A 210 12.26 15.95 12.92
CA GLY A 210 11.90 14.57 13.25
C GLY A 210 10.81 14.01 12.34
N VAL A 211 9.80 14.81 11.95
CA VAL A 211 8.80 14.38 10.95
C VAL A 211 9.45 14.20 9.58
N MET A 212 10.32 15.14 9.19
CA MET A 212 11.09 15.02 7.94
C MET A 212 11.96 13.76 7.93
N GLU A 213 12.62 13.41 9.03
CA GLU A 213 13.41 12.19 9.14
C GLU A 213 12.56 10.92 8.95
N HIS A 214 11.36 10.87 9.55
CA HIS A 214 10.45 9.75 9.35
C HIS A 214 10.01 9.62 7.88
N VAL A 215 9.72 10.74 7.22
CA VAL A 215 9.39 10.75 5.79
C VAL A 215 10.60 10.33 4.94
N ALA A 216 11.80 10.80 5.26
CA ALA A 216 13.03 10.43 4.57
C ALA A 216 13.32 8.92 4.65
N TRP A 217 13.14 8.30 5.83
CA TRP A 217 13.25 6.85 5.98
C TRP A 217 12.23 6.07 5.14
N GLN A 218 10.98 6.55 5.08
CA GLN A 218 9.99 5.95 4.20
C GLN A 218 10.44 6.06 2.73
N TYR A 219 10.88 7.25 2.31
CA TYR A 219 11.35 7.48 0.94
C TYR A 219 12.57 6.64 0.57
N PHE A 220 13.53 6.46 1.48
CA PHE A 220 14.67 5.55 1.33
C PHE A 220 14.22 4.10 1.16
N ARG A 221 13.28 3.63 1.99
CA ARG A 221 12.74 2.27 1.85
C ARG A 221 12.05 2.07 0.51
N GLU A 222 11.21 3.02 0.10
CA GLU A 222 10.49 2.94 -1.18
C GLU A 222 11.44 3.06 -2.39
N SER A 223 12.51 3.85 -2.32
CA SER A 223 13.52 3.93 -3.40
C SER A 223 14.21 2.59 -3.62
N ARG A 224 14.57 1.90 -2.52
CA ARG A 224 15.16 0.56 -2.57
C ARG A 224 14.19 -0.47 -3.11
N GLN A 225 12.91 -0.43 -2.70
CA GLN A 225 11.89 -1.34 -3.22
C GLN A 225 11.67 -1.12 -4.72
N ALA A 226 11.51 0.13 -5.16
CA ALA A 226 11.37 0.50 -6.56
C ALA A 226 12.58 0.06 -7.41
N GLN A 227 13.81 0.23 -6.91
CA GLN A 227 15.01 -0.21 -7.62
C GLN A 227 15.13 -1.74 -7.70
N ASN A 228 14.56 -2.47 -6.74
CA ASN A 228 14.44 -3.93 -6.83
C ASN A 228 13.27 -4.40 -7.73
N GLY A 229 12.57 -3.47 -8.37
CA GLY A 229 11.41 -3.74 -9.20
C GLY A 229 10.15 -4.08 -8.41
N ASP A 230 10.18 -3.93 -7.09
CA ASP A 230 9.09 -4.27 -6.17
C ASP A 230 8.31 -3.00 -5.81
N ALA A 231 7.42 -2.57 -6.69
CA ALA A 231 6.65 -1.35 -6.45
C ALA A 231 5.57 -1.51 -5.36
N ASN A 232 5.17 -2.74 -5.04
CA ASN A 232 4.10 -3.06 -4.10
C ASN A 232 2.82 -2.21 -4.28
N ILE A 233 2.40 -2.00 -5.53
CA ILE A 233 1.26 -1.14 -5.90
C ILE A 233 0.24 -1.95 -6.70
N GLN A 234 -1.04 -1.65 -6.50
CA GLN A 234 -2.11 -2.34 -7.21
C GLN A 234 -2.18 -1.97 -8.70
N PRO A 235 -2.66 -2.90 -9.56
CA PRO A 235 -2.68 -2.70 -10.99
C PRO A 235 -3.68 -1.63 -11.48
N TRP A 236 -4.66 -1.22 -10.68
CA TRP A 236 -5.59 -0.14 -11.04
C TRP A 236 -5.13 1.25 -10.58
N CYS A 237 -3.95 1.38 -9.96
CA CYS A 237 -3.38 2.68 -9.58
C CYS A 237 -2.85 3.42 -10.83
N THR A 238 -3.75 4.12 -11.53
CA THR A 238 -3.50 4.79 -12.83
C THR A 238 -2.46 5.90 -12.80
N GLY A 239 -2.16 6.47 -11.64
CA GLY A 239 -1.14 7.52 -11.46
C GLY A 239 0.29 6.99 -11.29
N PHE A 240 0.49 5.67 -11.23
CA PHE A 240 1.80 5.10 -10.96
C PHE A 240 2.52 4.64 -12.23
N TYR A 241 3.82 4.96 -12.31
CA TYR A 241 4.72 4.47 -13.35
C TYR A 241 6.09 4.14 -12.74
N LEU A 242 6.54 2.90 -12.92
CA LEU A 242 7.87 2.48 -12.49
C LEU A 242 8.89 2.74 -13.60
N ARG A 243 9.54 3.91 -13.52
CA ARG A 243 10.72 4.25 -14.33
C ARG A 243 11.89 3.34 -13.96
N GLU A 244 12.57 2.85 -14.97
CA GLU A 244 13.84 2.12 -14.86
C GLU A 244 14.99 3.13 -14.80
N TYR A 245 15.93 2.86 -13.91
CA TYR A 245 17.15 3.64 -13.70
C TYR A 245 18.34 2.69 -13.80
N ASP A 246 19.46 3.19 -14.32
CA ASP A 246 20.66 2.37 -14.51
C ASP A 246 21.36 2.06 -13.18
N SER A 247 21.09 2.88 -12.14
CA SER A 247 21.61 2.72 -10.79
C SER A 247 20.61 3.19 -9.72
N TRP A 248 20.78 2.77 -8.46
CA TRP A 248 20.00 3.29 -7.34
C TRP A 248 20.32 4.77 -7.08
N GLN A 249 21.59 5.17 -7.21
CA GLN A 249 22.03 6.54 -6.98
C GLN A 249 21.34 7.52 -7.93
N GLU A 250 21.21 7.19 -9.22
CA GLU A 250 20.47 8.04 -10.17
C GLU A 250 19.00 8.24 -9.76
N ARG A 251 18.35 7.17 -9.27
CA ARG A 251 16.99 7.27 -8.74
C ARG A 251 16.95 8.19 -7.51
N TRP A 252 17.93 8.04 -6.63
CA TRP A 252 18.03 8.82 -5.41
C TRP A 252 18.24 10.32 -5.71
N ASP A 253 19.11 10.65 -6.65
CA ASP A 253 19.39 12.02 -7.08
C ASP A 253 18.14 12.70 -7.64
N ASP A 254 17.35 12.00 -8.48
CA ASP A 254 16.08 12.50 -8.99
C ASP A 254 15.06 12.73 -7.84
N MET A 255 15.04 11.85 -6.83
CA MET A 255 14.19 12.00 -5.64
C MET A 255 14.60 13.19 -4.77
N VAL A 256 15.90 13.40 -4.54
CA VAL A 256 16.47 14.55 -3.82
C VAL A 256 16.16 15.85 -4.57
N ALA A 257 16.31 15.85 -5.90
CA ALA A 257 16.01 17.01 -6.74
C ALA A 257 14.51 17.38 -6.67
N LEU A 258 13.61 16.39 -6.69
CA LEU A 258 12.17 16.60 -6.53
C LEU A 258 11.85 17.26 -5.17
N MET A 259 12.37 16.72 -4.08
CA MET A 259 12.09 17.24 -2.72
C MET A 259 12.73 18.61 -2.46
N THR A 260 13.86 18.89 -3.12
CA THR A 260 14.47 20.21 -3.11
C THR A 260 13.58 21.25 -3.78
N LYS A 261 13.06 20.95 -4.98
CA LYS A 261 12.35 21.93 -5.84
C LYS A 261 10.85 22.04 -5.54
N SER A 262 10.18 20.96 -5.14
CA SER A 262 8.72 20.92 -4.99
C SER A 262 8.28 20.78 -3.55
N LYS A 263 7.78 21.86 -2.94
CA LYS A 263 7.21 21.80 -1.58
C LYS A 263 5.79 21.28 -1.57
N ALA A 264 5.10 21.31 -2.71
CA ALA A 264 3.94 20.47 -2.93
C ALA A 264 4.26 19.00 -2.70
N ALA A 265 5.30 18.46 -3.34
CA ALA A 265 5.69 17.06 -3.18
C ALA A 265 6.02 16.72 -1.70
N VAL A 266 6.79 17.57 -1.01
CA VAL A 266 7.09 17.38 0.42
C VAL A 266 5.82 17.40 1.28
N ALA A 267 4.91 18.35 1.04
CA ALA A 267 3.66 18.45 1.79
C ALA A 267 2.72 17.27 1.52
N ASP A 268 2.72 16.73 0.30
CA ASP A 268 1.87 15.61 -0.07
C ASP A 268 2.31 14.31 0.63
N MET A 269 3.58 14.18 1.02
CA MET A 269 4.10 13.02 1.76
C MET A 269 3.51 12.85 3.16
N ILE A 270 2.97 13.90 3.77
CA ILE A 270 2.34 13.82 5.10
C ILE A 270 0.82 13.68 5.02
N ILE A 271 0.25 13.58 3.82
CA ILE A 271 -1.18 13.35 3.64
C ILE A 271 -1.50 11.90 4.00
N ALA A 272 -2.45 11.72 4.92
CA ALA A 272 -2.95 10.40 5.26
C ALA A 272 -3.49 9.65 4.03
N ILE A 273 -3.12 8.38 3.92
CA ILE A 273 -3.61 7.46 2.87
C ILE A 273 -5.14 7.49 2.85
N TYR A 274 -5.72 7.70 1.67
CA TYR A 274 -7.15 7.99 1.52
C TYR A 274 -8.09 6.97 2.18
N PRO A 275 -7.92 5.64 2.02
CA PRO A 275 -8.70 4.66 2.76
C PRO A 275 -8.74 4.89 4.27
N LYS A 276 -7.59 5.15 4.91
CA LYS A 276 -7.54 5.42 6.37
C LYS A 276 -8.30 6.69 6.70
N ARG A 277 -8.05 7.75 5.94
CA ARG A 277 -8.72 9.04 6.10
C ARG A 277 -10.24 8.94 5.97
N PHE A 278 -10.73 8.24 4.94
CA PHE A 278 -12.16 8.09 4.66
C PHE A 278 -12.84 7.17 5.67
N ALA A 279 -12.16 6.13 6.14
CA ALA A 279 -12.69 5.25 7.17
C ALA A 279 -12.79 5.93 8.54
N SER A 280 -11.90 6.88 8.87
CA SER A 280 -11.91 7.56 10.16
C SER A 280 -13.03 8.59 10.31
N ASP A 281 -13.36 9.35 9.26
CA ASP A 281 -14.45 10.33 9.29
C ASP A 281 -15.14 10.47 7.92
N PRO A 282 -15.98 9.49 7.53
CA PRO A 282 -16.63 9.51 6.22
C PRO A 282 -17.60 10.69 6.06
N TYR A 283 -18.18 11.17 7.18
CA TYR A 283 -19.12 12.28 7.17
C TYR A 283 -18.44 13.60 6.79
N TYR A 284 -17.35 13.95 7.47
CA TYR A 284 -16.59 15.15 7.18
C TYR A 284 -16.03 15.14 5.76
N GLU A 285 -15.61 13.97 5.28
CA GLU A 285 -15.11 13.81 3.91
C GLU A 285 -16.17 14.10 2.84
N LEU A 286 -17.40 13.64 3.07
CA LEU A 286 -18.53 13.96 2.20
C LEU A 286 -18.85 15.47 2.21
N GLN A 287 -18.87 16.09 3.40
CA GLN A 287 -19.08 17.53 3.52
C GLN A 287 -18.01 18.33 2.75
N ARG A 288 -16.74 17.95 2.91
CA ARG A 288 -15.61 18.58 2.23
C ARG A 288 -15.73 18.48 0.72
N LYS A 289 -16.13 17.31 0.19
CA LYS A 289 -16.38 17.13 -1.25
C LYS A 289 -17.54 18.00 -1.75
N ASN A 290 -18.62 18.10 -0.99
CA ASN A 290 -19.76 18.97 -1.32
C ASN A 290 -19.39 20.45 -1.35
N ILE A 291 -18.53 20.91 -0.43
CA ILE A 291 -18.02 22.29 -0.42
C ILE A 291 -17.14 22.53 -1.65
N ASN A 292 -16.24 21.61 -1.97
CA ASN A 292 -15.37 21.72 -3.14
C ASN A 292 -16.17 21.75 -4.45
N ASP A 293 -17.21 20.92 -4.58
CA ASP A 293 -18.10 20.93 -5.74
C ASP A 293 -18.82 22.27 -5.89
N ARG A 294 -19.39 22.80 -4.80
CA ARG A 294 -20.02 24.14 -4.80
C ARG A 294 -19.04 25.23 -5.21
N ASN A 295 -17.82 25.23 -4.67
CA ASN A 295 -16.79 26.21 -4.99
C ASN A 295 -16.33 26.11 -6.45
N ASN A 296 -16.20 24.89 -6.98
CA ASN A 296 -15.84 24.67 -8.38
C ASN A 296 -16.94 25.13 -9.33
N LYS A 297 -18.21 24.85 -9.02
CA LYS A 297 -19.36 25.36 -9.78
C LYS A 297 -19.42 26.88 -9.77
N LYS A 298 -19.19 27.49 -8.60
CA LYS A 298 -19.11 28.95 -8.46
C LYS A 298 -18.00 29.55 -9.33
N ARG A 299 -16.77 29.01 -9.27
CA ARG A 299 -15.65 29.46 -10.12
C ARG A 299 -15.91 29.27 -11.61
N ALA A 300 -16.54 28.15 -11.99
CA ALA A 300 -16.91 27.91 -13.38
C ALA A 300 -17.96 28.91 -13.87
N GLN A 301 -18.91 29.30 -13.01
CA GLN A 301 -19.88 30.33 -13.32
C GLN A 301 -19.22 31.71 -13.44
N GLU A 302 -18.38 32.10 -12.47
CA GLU A 302 -17.62 33.35 -12.53
C GLU A 302 -16.77 33.44 -13.81
N ALA A 303 -16.12 32.35 -14.22
CA ALA A 303 -15.37 32.30 -15.47
C ALA A 303 -16.26 32.48 -16.71
N ARG A 304 -17.47 31.90 -16.73
CA ARG A 304 -18.46 32.10 -17.80
C ARG A 304 -18.94 33.55 -17.85
N ASP A 305 -19.21 34.15 -16.69
CA ASP A 305 -19.69 35.53 -16.59
C ASP A 305 -18.61 36.51 -17.05
N ILE A 306 -17.34 36.29 -16.67
CA ILE A 306 -16.19 37.07 -17.17
C ILE A 306 -16.04 36.94 -18.69
N ALA A 307 -16.16 35.72 -19.23
CA ALA A 307 -16.08 35.50 -20.68
C ALA A 307 -17.23 36.18 -21.44
N ALA A 308 -18.45 36.17 -20.88
CA ALA A 308 -19.61 36.86 -21.46
C ALA A 308 -19.45 38.39 -21.44
N LEU A 309 -18.95 38.96 -20.34
CA LEU A 309 -18.66 40.39 -20.22
C LEU A 309 -17.55 40.83 -21.19
N ALA A 310 -16.50 40.03 -21.36
CA ALA A 310 -15.43 40.30 -22.33
C ALA A 310 -15.97 40.31 -23.78
N ALA A 311 -16.87 39.39 -24.12
CA ALA A 311 -17.53 39.34 -25.43
C ALA A 311 -18.46 40.55 -25.68
N GLN A 312 -19.19 41.03 -24.66
CA GLN A 312 -20.03 42.22 -24.76
C GLN A 312 -19.21 43.52 -24.87
N GLY A 313 -18.06 43.61 -24.20
CA GLY A 313 -17.13 44.73 -24.30
C GLY A 313 -16.52 44.87 -25.71
N GLN A 314 -16.24 43.75 -26.38
CA GLN A 314 -15.75 43.75 -27.77
C GLN A 314 -16.84 44.13 -28.79
N ALA A 315 -18.10 43.75 -28.56
CA ALA A 315 -19.22 44.14 -29.42
C ALA A 315 -19.54 45.64 -29.30
N SER A 316 -19.40 46.22 -28.11
CA SER A 316 -19.67 47.65 -27.85
C SER A 316 -18.58 48.58 -28.40
N GLY A 317 -17.33 48.10 -28.51
CA GLY A 317 -16.21 48.87 -29.06
C GLY A 317 -16.21 48.99 -30.59
N ALA A 318 -16.86 48.05 -31.30
CA ALA A 318 -16.98 48.07 -32.75
C ALA A 318 -18.11 49.00 -33.27
N GLY A 319 -19.02 49.44 -32.40
CA GLY A 319 -20.18 50.28 -32.77
C GLY A 319 -20.03 51.79 -32.52
N ALA A 320 -18.94 52.23 -31.87
CA ALA A 320 -18.73 53.65 -31.52
C ALA A 320 -17.84 54.42 -32.52
N GLY A 321 -17.50 53.79 -33.65
CA GLY A 321 -16.72 54.39 -34.73
C GLY A 321 -17.49 54.42 -36.04
N HIS A 322 -18.58 55.21 -36.09
CA HIS A 322 -19.21 55.61 -37.34
C HIS A 322 -19.63 57.08 -37.30
#